data_AF-A0A1R4H9Z3-F1
#
_entry.id   AF-A0A1R4H9Z3-F1
#
_cell.length_a   1.000
_cell.length_b   1.000
_cell.length_c   1.000
_cell.angle_alpha   90.00
_cell.angle_beta   90.00
_cell.angle_gamma   90.00
#
_symmetry.space_group_name_H-M   'P 1'
#
loop_
_entity.id
_entity.type
_entity.pdbx_description
1 polymer ?
#
loop_
_entity_poly.entity_id
_entity_poly.type
_entity_poly.pdbx_seq_one_letter_code
_entity_poly.pdbx_strand_id
1 'polypeptide(L)' 'MSFDFNRMMKFTHNVGEKEKKYRLYGGAALLVISVFTAEITLLIIGLVLVATGYSGWCPVYSGLNKNTNDTAS' A
#
# COMPACT_ATOMS: atom_id res chain seq x y z
N MET A 1 20.43 1.14 7.85
CA MET A 1 19.51 2.28 7.67
C MET A 1 18.58 2.29 8.88
N SER A 2 18.41 3.44 9.54
CA SER A 2 17.45 3.58 10.64
C SER A 2 16.05 3.77 10.07
N PHE A 3 15.04 3.13 10.65
CA PHE A 3 13.65 3.34 10.27
C PHE A 3 13.14 4.64 10.90
N ASP A 4 12.61 5.56 10.09
CA ASP A 4 12.11 6.84 10.56
C ASP A 4 10.59 6.79 10.82
N PHE A 5 10.22 6.65 12.10
CA PHE A 5 8.82 6.60 12.54
C PHE A 5 8.07 7.91 12.33
N ASN A 6 8.74 9.07 12.42
CA ASN A 6 8.10 10.36 12.18
C ASN A 6 7.68 10.48 10.72
N ARG A 7 8.53 9.99 9.82
CA ARG A 7 8.25 10.00 8.39
C ARG A 7 7.22 8.95 7.98
N MET A 8 7.17 7.81 8.68
CA MET A 8 6.13 6.79 8.48
C MET A 8 4.72 7.36 8.63
N MET A 9 4.48 8.25 9.60
CA MET A 9 3.18 8.87 9.86
C MET A 9 2.83 10.01 8.87
N LYS A 10 3.78 10.44 8.05
CA LYS A 10 3.61 11.57 7.15
C LYS A 10 3.03 11.08 5.83
N PHE A 11 1.86 11.59 5.44
CA PHE A 11 1.25 11.31 4.14
C PHE A 11 2.08 11.96 3.02
N THR A 12 2.93 11.16 2.38
CA THR A 12 3.76 11.60 1.25
C THR A 12 3.53 10.66 0.08
N HIS A 13 3.16 11.19 -1.10
CA HIS A 13 2.97 10.35 -2.28
C HIS A 13 4.31 9.67 -2.66
N ASN A 14 4.42 8.37 -2.40
CA ASN A 14 5.66 7.60 -2.57
C ASN A 14 5.46 6.28 -3.31
N VAL A 15 4.22 5.94 -3.66
CA VAL A 15 3.86 4.76 -4.44
C VAL A 15 3.60 5.20 -5.87
N GLY A 16 4.47 4.82 -6.80
CA GLY A 16 4.30 5.07 -8.23
C GLY A 16 3.23 4.18 -8.86
N GLU A 17 2.92 4.48 -10.11
CA GLU A 17 1.75 3.91 -10.78
C GLU A 17 1.81 2.38 -10.95
N LYS A 18 3.01 1.82 -11.16
CA LYS A 18 3.22 0.36 -11.24
C LYS A 18 2.86 -0.32 -9.92
N GLU A 19 3.45 0.11 -8.82
CA GLU A 19 3.18 -0.46 -7.50
C GLU A 19 1.74 -0.20 -7.04
N LYS A 20 1.18 0.97 -7.38
CA LYS A 20 -0.23 1.30 -7.12
C LYS A 20 -1.16 0.29 -7.78
N LYS A 21 -0.92 -0.06 -9.05
CA LYS A 21 -1.69 -1.08 -9.77
C LYS A 21 -1.57 -2.44 -9.09
N TYR A 22 -0.35 -2.88 -8.74
CA TYR A 22 -0.18 -4.16 -8.03
C TYR A 22 -0.92 -4.22 -6.68
N ARG A 23 -0.90 -3.13 -5.88
CA ARG A 23 -1.61 -3.06 -4.59
C ARG A 23 -3.13 -3.02 -4.76
N LEU A 24 -3.62 -2.31 -5.76
CA LEU A 24 -5.05 -2.26 -6.07
C LEU A 24 -5.56 -3.60 -6.61
N TYR A 25 -4.89 -4.18 -7.61
CA TYR A 25 -5.30 -5.48 -8.18
C TYR A 25 -5.11 -6.61 -7.17
N GLY A 26 -3.96 -6.66 -6.49
CA GLY A 26 -3.68 -7.65 -5.45
C GLY A 26 -4.62 -7.53 -4.26
N GLY A 27 -4.86 -6.30 -3.77
CA GLY A 27 -5.81 -6.04 -2.69
C GLY A 27 -7.25 -6.37 -3.09
N ALA A 28 -7.68 -6.01 -4.30
CA ALA A 28 -9.02 -6.34 -4.80
C ALA A 28 -9.21 -7.86 -4.97
N ALA A 29 -8.22 -8.56 -5.52
CA ALA A 29 -8.26 -10.03 -5.61
C ALA A 29 -8.35 -10.68 -4.23
N LEU A 30 -7.57 -10.18 -3.26
CA LEU A 30 -7.57 -10.69 -1.90
C LEU A 30 -8.90 -10.40 -1.18
N LEU A 31 -9.51 -9.24 -1.43
CA LEU A 31 -10.87 -8.94 -0.96
C LEU A 31 -11.89 -9.94 -1.52
N VAL A 32 -11.86 -10.20 -2.83
CA VAL A 32 -12.76 -11.18 -3.46
C VAL A 32 -12.57 -12.56 -2.81
N ILE A 33 -11.33 -13.04 -2.69
CA ILE A 33 -11.02 -14.33 -2.05
C ILE A 33 -11.52 -14.35 -0.61
N SER A 34 -11.29 -13.28 0.16
CA SER A 34 -11.70 -13.21 1.57
C SER A 34 -13.21 -13.35 1.79
N VAL A 35 -14.01 -12.82 0.86
CA VAL A 35 -15.47 -12.94 0.90
C VAL A 35 -15.88 -14.40 0.63
N PHE A 36 -15.22 -15.08 -0.31
CA PHE A 36 -15.47 -16.50 -0.60
C PHE A 36 -15.02 -17.43 0.53
N THR A 37 -13.90 -17.14 1.19
CA THR A 37 -13.38 -17.94 2.30
C THR A 37 -13.99 -17.56 3.66
N ALA A 38 -14.82 -16.51 3.72
CA ALA A 38 -15.37 -15.93 4.94
C ALA A 38 -14.30 -15.56 6.00
N GLU A 39 -13.09 -15.19 5.54
CA GLU A 39 -11.95 -14.88 6.39
C GLU A 39 -11.82 -13.37 6.62
N ILE A 40 -12.23 -12.93 7.82
CA ILE A 40 -12.20 -11.51 8.22
C ILE A 40 -10.77 -10.95 8.19
N THR A 41 -9.77 -11.75 8.55
CA THR A 41 -8.36 -11.34 8.57
C THR A 41 -7.88 -10.94 7.17
N LEU A 42 -8.20 -11.76 6.17
CA LEU A 42 -7.86 -11.47 4.77
C LEU A 42 -8.61 -10.23 4.28
N LEU A 43 -9.87 -10.06 4.67
CA LEU A 43 -10.67 -8.90 4.29
C LEU A 43 -10.04 -7.59 4.78
N ILE A 44 -9.56 -7.55 6.03
CA ILE A 44 -8.88 -6.37 6.59
C ILE A 44 -7.56 -6.09 5.85
N ILE A 45 -6.76 -7.12 5.60
CA ILE A 45 -5.48 -6.98 4.88
C ILE A 45 -5.71 -6.45 3.46
N GLY A 46 -6.71 -7.00 2.76
CA GLY A 46 -7.11 -6.55 1.42
C GLY A 46 -7.54 -5.09 1.42
N LEU A 47 -8.33 -4.66 2.40
CA LEU A 47 -8.75 -3.26 2.55
C LEU A 47 -7.57 -2.32 2.75
N VAL A 48 -6.61 -2.66 3.61
CA VAL A 48 -5.41 -1.85 3.85
C VAL A 48 -4.55 -1.76 2.58
N LEU A 49 -4.40 -2.87 1.85
CA LEU A 49 -3.68 -2.89 0.57
C LEU A 49 -4.33 -1.98 -0.48
N VAL A 50 -5.66 -2.06 -0.63
CA VAL A 50 -6.41 -1.19 -1.55
C VAL A 50 -6.32 0.27 -1.11
N ALA A 51 -6.48 0.57 0.18
CA ALA A 51 -6.42 1.93 0.71
C ALA A 51 -5.03 2.58 0.51
N THR A 52 -3.96 1.83 0.77
CA THR A 52 -2.57 2.31 0.54
C THR A 52 -2.24 2.46 -0.95
N GLY A 53 -2.77 1.58 -1.81
CA GLY A 53 -2.69 1.73 -3.26
C GLY A 53 -3.46 2.95 -3.78
N TYR A 54 -4.69 3.14 -3.31
CA TYR A 54 -5.56 4.25 -3.72
C TYR A 54 -4.96 5.61 -3.33
N SER A 55 -4.51 5.75 -2.09
CA SER A 55 -3.87 6.97 -1.56
C SER A 55 -2.49 7.27 -2.17
N GLY A 56 -1.87 6.32 -2.88
CA GLY A 56 -0.51 6.49 -3.42
C GLY A 56 0.56 6.60 -2.34
N TRP A 57 0.24 6.12 -1.13
CA TRP A 57 1.09 6.24 0.04
C TRP A 57 1.24 4.90 0.76
N CYS A 58 2.49 4.53 1.01
CA CYS A 58 2.83 3.39 1.85
C CYS A 58 3.64 3.87 3.06
N PRO A 59 3.12 3.71 4.31
CA PRO A 59 3.79 4.16 5.52
C PRO A 59 5.16 3.48 5.70
N VAL A 60 5.24 2.19 5.38
CA VAL A 60 6.49 1.40 5.45
C VAL A 60 7.55 1.98 4.50
N TYR A 61 7.16 2.30 3.26
CA TYR A 61 8.09 2.91 2.31
C TYR A 61 8.51 4.31 2.76
N SER A 62 7.61 5.09 3.37
CA SER A 62 7.92 6.42 3.89
C SER A 62 8.96 6.38 5.01
N GLY A 63 8.81 5.45 5.96
CA GLY A 63 9.78 5.27 7.04
C GLY A 63 11.11 4.65 6.59
N LEU A 64 11.12 3.94 5.46
CA LEU A 64 12.34 3.45 4.80
C LEU A 64 12.96 4.47 3.82
N ASN A 65 12.39 5.68 3.70
CA ASN A 65 12.80 6.67 2.69
C ASN A 65 12.80 6.10 1.26
N LYS A 66 11.89 5.17 0.96
CA LYS A 66 11.72 4.59 -0.37
C LYS A 66 10.60 5.31 -1.10
N ASN A 67 10.87 5.72 -2.34
CA ASN A 67 9.89 6.29 -3.25
C ASN A 67 10.02 5.56 -4.58
N THR A 68 8.90 5.04 -5.08
CA THR A 68 8.82 4.35 -6.38
C THR A 68 7.97 5.12 -7.39
N ASN A 69 7.62 6.36 -7.06
CA ASN A 69 6.97 7.27 -7.98
C ASN A 69 8.00 7.73 -9.02
N ASP A 70 7.92 7.15 -10.22
CA ASP A 70 8.76 7.46 -11.37
C ASP A 70 8.48 8.86 -11.97
N THR A 71 7.79 9.77 -11.26
CA THR A 71 7.71 11.20 -11.63
C THR A 71 8.94 11.99 -11.17
N ALA A 72 10.11 11.36 -11.31
CA ALA A 72 11.39 12.02 -11.56
C ALA A 72 11.85 11.57 -12.96
N SER A 73 11.20 12.12 -13.98
CA SER A 73 11.65 12.15 -15.39
C SER A 73 11.05 13.40 -16.01
#